data_AF-A0A967WQ68-F1
#
_entry.id   AF-A0A967WQ68-F1
#
_cell.length_a   1.000
_cell.length_b   1.000
_cell.length_c   1.000
_cell.angle_alpha   90.00
_cell.angle_beta   90.00
_cell.angle_gamma   90.00
#
_symmetry.space_group_name_H-M   'P 1'
#
loop_
_entity.id
_entity.type
_entity.pdbx_description
1 polymer ?
#
loop_
_entity_poly.entity_id
_entity_poly.type
_entity_poly.pdbx_seq_one_letter_code
_entity_poly.pdbx_strand_id
1 'polypeptide(L)'
;MLWNALLLALRSIRRNVLRSFLTTLGIVIGVASVIIMVNLGSGATLQVKQQIESLGTNLLFVRPGQRLGHGQRTAAPPFDLDDAEAILREVSGVAEVAPQS
;
A
#
# COMPACT_ATOMS: atom_id res chain seq x y z
N MET A 1 50.28 -3.00 -16.16
CA MET A 1 50.01 -4.19 -15.31
C MET A 1 48.54 -4.60 -15.29
N LEU A 2 47.58 -3.68 -15.08
CA LEU A 2 46.13 -3.97 -15.11
C LEU A 2 45.64 -4.61 -16.42
N TRP A 3 46.16 -4.15 -17.57
CA TRP A 3 45.81 -4.70 -18.89
C TRP A 3 46.15 -6.20 -19.02
N ASN A 4 47.36 -6.59 -18.57
CA ASN A 4 47.79 -7.98 -18.59
C ASN A 4 46.95 -8.84 -17.64
N ALA A 5 46.55 -8.31 -16.47
CA ALA A 5 45.69 -9.00 -15.53
C ALA A 5 44.29 -9.27 -16.11
N LEU A 6 43.69 -8.29 -16.80
CA LEU A 6 42.41 -8.45 -17.48
C LEU A 6 42.46 -9.53 -18.57
N LEU A 7 43.52 -9.50 -19.39
CA LEU A 7 43.75 -10.51 -20.43
C LEU A 7 43.92 -11.91 -19.84
N LEU A 8 44.63 -12.04 -18.72
CA LEU A 8 44.81 -13.31 -18.02
C LEU A 8 43.48 -13.85 -17.45
N ALA A 9 42.67 -12.97 -16.86
CA ALA A 9 41.36 -13.33 -16.31
C ALA A 9 40.36 -13.76 -17.40
N LEU A 10 40.31 -13.05 -18.53
CA LEU A 10 39.49 -13.45 -19.68
C LEU A 10 39.91 -14.82 -20.24
N ARG A 11 41.21 -15.11 -20.25
CA ARG A 11 41.74 -16.39 -20.71
C ARG A 11 41.44 -17.53 -19.75
N SER A 12 41.45 -17.29 -18.44
CA SER A 12 41.10 -18.29 -17.42
C SER A 12 39.61 -18.63 -17.44
N ILE A 13 38.73 -17.64 -17.61
CA ILE A 13 37.28 -17.84 -17.80
C ILE A 13 37.01 -18.71 -19.03
N ARG A 14 37.67 -18.40 -20.16
CA ARG A 14 37.56 -19.22 -21.39
C ARG A 14 38.07 -20.64 -21.23
N ARG A 15 39.00 -20.91 -20.30
CA ARG A 15 39.52 -22.26 -20.06
C ARG A 15 38.53 -23.15 -19.31
N ASN A 16 37.61 -22.56 -18.55
CA ASN A 16 36.62 -23.31 -17.76
C ASN A 16 35.22 -22.70 -17.93
N VAL A 17 34.72 -22.74 -19.15
CA VAL A 17 33.46 -22.11 -19.56
C VAL A 17 32.28 -22.64 -18.75
N LEU A 18 32.19 -23.96 -18.54
CA LEU A 18 31.08 -24.57 -17.77
C LEU A 18 31.02 -24.05 -16.34
N ARG A 19 32.16 -24.08 -15.62
CA ARG A 19 32.20 -23.59 -14.23
C ARG A 19 31.87 -22.10 -14.16
N SER A 20 32.52 -21.29 -15.02
CA SER A 20 32.32 -19.84 -15.03
C SER A 20 30.86 -19.49 -15.34
N PHE A 21 30.26 -20.17 -16.32
CA PHE A 21 28.87 -19.98 -16.69
C PHE A 21 27.91 -20.34 -15.55
N LEU A 22 28.08 -21.51 -14.93
CA LEU A 22 27.23 -21.94 -13.81
C LEU A 22 27.34 -20.99 -12.60
N THR A 23 28.54 -20.46 -12.30
CA THR A 23 28.71 -19.49 -11.22
C THR A 23 28.04 -18.15 -11.52
N THR A 24 28.17 -17.64 -12.75
CA THR A 24 27.51 -16.40 -13.14
C THR A 24 26.00 -16.56 -13.18
N LEU A 25 25.51 -17.69 -13.67
CA LEU A 25 24.08 -18.02 -13.71
C LEU A 25 23.48 -18.03 -12.30
N GLY A 26 24.17 -18.64 -11.32
CA GLY A 26 23.72 -18.64 -9.93
C GLY A 26 23.60 -17.23 -9.35
N ILE A 27 24.57 -16.36 -9.62
CA ILE A 27 24.54 -14.96 -9.18
C ILE A 27 23.37 -14.20 -9.83
N VAL A 28 23.17 -14.36 -11.14
CA VAL A 28 22.08 -13.70 -11.87
C VAL A 28 20.72 -14.12 -11.34
N ILE A 29 20.49 -15.42 -11.15
CA ILE A 29 19.22 -15.93 -10.62
C ILE A 29 19.02 -15.48 -9.17
N GLY A 30 20.07 -15.51 -8.34
CA GLY A 30 20.00 -15.09 -6.94
C GLY A 30 19.69 -13.61 -6.77
N VAL A 31 20.31 -12.75 -7.58
CA VAL A 31 20.02 -11.30 -7.53
C VAL A 31 18.63 -11.01 -8.11
N ALA A 32 18.24 -11.70 -9.20
CA ALA A 32 16.93 -11.52 -9.81
C ALA A 32 15.78 -11.90 -8.86
N SER A 33 15.90 -13.01 -8.12
CA SER A 33 14.85 -13.45 -7.19
C SER A 33 14.65 -12.45 -6.05
N VAL A 34 15.73 -11.87 -5.52
CA VAL A 34 15.68 -10.84 -4.48
C VAL A 34 15.00 -9.57 -5.01
N ILE A 35 15.36 -9.11 -6.22
CA ILE A 35 14.73 -7.93 -6.83
C ILE A 35 13.22 -8.14 -7.01
N ILE A 36 12.81 -9.31 -7.54
CA ILE A 36 11.39 -9.64 -7.75
C ILE A 36 10.65 -9.64 -6.42
N MET A 37 11.19 -10.32 -5.40
CA MET A 37 10.56 -10.45 -4.09
C MET A 37 10.35 -9.07 -3.42
N VAL A 38 11.36 -8.20 -3.48
CA VAL A 38 11.27 -6.85 -2.90
C VAL A 38 10.23 -6.00 -3.64
N ASN A 39 10.28 -5.98 -4.98
CA ASN A 39 9.35 -5.19 -5.79
C ASN A 39 7.91 -5.67 -5.64
N LEU A 40 7.70 -6.99 -5.61
CA LEU A 40 6.38 -7.57 -5.42
C LEU A 40 5.85 -7.28 -4.01
N GLY A 41 6.70 -7.40 -2.98
CA GLY A 41 6.33 -7.10 -1.60
C GLY A 41 5.88 -5.65 -1.43
N SER A 42 6.70 -4.69 -1.88
CA SER A 42 6.37 -3.27 -1.81
C SER A 42 5.14 -2.91 -2.64
N GLY A 43 4.99 -3.50 -3.84
CA GLY A 43 3.83 -3.28 -4.70
C GLY A 43 2.52 -3.80 -4.11
N ALA A 44 2.53 -4.99 -3.51
CA ALA A 44 1.36 -5.57 -2.86
C ALA A 44 0.93 -4.74 -1.64
N THR A 45 1.88 -4.31 -0.80
CA THR A 45 1.57 -3.44 0.35
C THR A 45 0.98 -2.10 -0.08
N LEU A 46 1.51 -1.48 -1.14
CA LEU A 46 0.96 -0.24 -1.71
C LEU A 46 -0.45 -0.44 -2.25
N GLN A 47 -0.71 -1.55 -2.96
CA GLN A 47 -2.02 -1.84 -3.53
C GLN A 47 -3.08 -2.07 -2.45
N VAL A 48 -2.73 -2.83 -1.40
CA VAL A 48 -3.63 -3.02 -0.24
C VAL A 48 -3.88 -1.70 0.47
N LYS A 49 -2.84 -0.88 0.67
CA LYS A 49 -2.99 0.44 1.29
C LYS A 49 -3.92 1.34 0.48
N GLN A 50 -3.78 1.39 -0.85
CA GLN A 50 -4.65 2.16 -1.74
C GLN A 50 -6.10 1.65 -1.72
N GLN A 51 -6.31 0.34 -1.67
CA GLN A 51 -7.66 -0.22 -1.53
C GLN A 51 -8.29 0.16 -0.18
N ILE A 52 -7.52 0.14 0.91
CA ILE A 52 -7.99 0.57 2.22
C ILE A 52 -8.24 2.08 2.25
N GLU A 53 -7.37 2.90 1.65
CA GLU A 53 -7.58 4.34 1.50
C GLU A 53 -8.83 4.64 0.65
N SER A 54 -9.09 3.87 -0.41
CA SER A 54 -10.30 4.02 -1.24
C SER A 54 -11.61 3.67 -0.53
N LEU A 55 -11.53 2.90 0.57
CA LEU A 55 -12.68 2.66 1.45
C LEU A 55 -12.95 3.84 2.39
N GLY A 56 -12.09 4.88 2.40
CA GLY A 56 -12.23 6.08 3.18
C GLY A 56 -11.64 5.92 4.57
N THR A 57 -10.40 6.36 4.78
CA THR A 57 -9.69 6.28 6.06
C THR A 57 -10.11 7.32 7.11
N ASN A 58 -11.24 8.00 6.92
CA ASN A 58 -11.77 9.00 7.86
C ASN A 58 -13.30 9.19 7.76
N LEU A 59 -14.06 8.10 7.60
CA LEU A 59 -15.52 8.17 7.51
C LEU A 59 -16.15 8.08 8.91
N LEU A 60 -16.92 9.10 9.29
CA LEU A 60 -17.72 9.12 10.51
C LEU A 60 -19.20 9.07 10.14
N PHE A 61 -19.89 7.98 10.51
CA PHE A 61 -21.33 7.84 10.30
C PHE A 61 -22.09 8.39 11.51
N VAL A 62 -22.88 9.44 11.29
CA VAL A 62 -23.76 10.03 12.29
C VAL A 62 -25.21 9.63 11.97
N ARG A 63 -25.93 9.10 12.94
CA ARG A 63 -27.34 8.70 12.79
C ARG A 63 -28.17 9.25 13.94
N PRO A 64 -29.40 9.73 13.69
CA PRO A 64 -30.27 10.23 14.74
C PRO A 64 -30.83 9.05 15.54
N GLY A 65 -30.76 9.17 16.87
CA GLY A 65 -31.26 8.14 17.80
C GLY A 65 -30.25 7.01 18.00
N GLN A 66 -29.61 7.00 19.17
CA GLN A 66 -28.71 5.93 19.57
C GLN A 66 -29.50 4.84 20.31
N ARG A 67 -29.37 3.56 19.90
CA ARG A 67 -29.79 2.44 20.75
C ARG A 67 -28.80 2.31 21.91
N LEU A 68 -28.96 3.14 22.93
CA LEU A 68 -28.26 2.99 24.19
C LEU A 68 -29.00 1.95 25.04
N GLY A 69 -28.63 0.67 24.90
CA GLY A 69 -29.14 -0.41 25.75
C GLY A 69 -30.41 -1.14 25.28
N HIS A 70 -30.79 -2.17 26.04
CA HIS A 70 -31.89 -3.07 25.72
C HIS A 70 -33.24 -2.34 25.77
N GLY A 71 -33.86 -2.17 24.60
CA GLY A 71 -35.30 -1.92 24.48
C GLY A 71 -35.76 -0.47 24.35
N GLN A 72 -34.94 0.54 24.67
CA GLN A 72 -35.36 1.94 24.56
C GLN A 72 -34.76 2.62 23.32
N ARG A 73 -35.61 2.90 22.34
CA ARG A 73 -35.29 3.83 21.25
C ARG A 73 -35.55 5.24 21.76
N THR A 74 -34.51 6.05 21.96
CA THR A 74 -34.68 7.50 22.04
C THR A 74 -35.11 7.99 20.66
N ALA A 75 -36.33 8.54 20.58
CA ALA A 75 -36.81 9.22 19.39
C ALA A 75 -36.06 10.55 19.29
N ALA A 76 -34.95 10.56 18.55
CA ALA A 76 -34.34 11.81 18.12
C ALA A 76 -35.03 12.28 16.83
N PRO A 77 -35.23 13.60 16.64
CA PRO A 77 -35.64 14.14 15.36
C PRO A 77 -34.68 13.68 14.24
N PRO A 78 -35.18 13.44 13.01
CA PRO A 78 -34.32 13.21 11.87
C PRO A 78 -33.44 14.44 11.60
N PHE A 79 -32.26 14.23 11.00
CA PHE A 79 -31.40 15.32 10.58
C PHE A 79 -32.03 16.08 9.41
N ASP A 80 -31.92 17.41 9.45
CA ASP A 80 -32.25 18.27 8.33
C ASP A 80 -31.00 18.60 7.49
N LEU A 81 -31.22 19.13 6.28
CA LEU A 81 -30.11 19.55 5.40
C LEU A 81 -29.29 20.69 6.02
N ASP A 82 -29.92 21.53 6.84
CA ASP A 82 -29.24 22.62 7.55
C ASP A 82 -28.24 22.09 8.58
N ASP A 83 -28.52 20.93 9.21
CA ASP A 83 -27.59 20.28 10.14
C ASP A 83 -26.31 19.81 9.44
N ALA A 84 -26.42 19.30 8.21
CA ALA A 84 -25.26 18.87 7.42
C ALA A 84 -24.36 20.07 7.05
N GLU A 85 -24.95 21.22 6.72
CA GLU A 85 -24.19 22.43 6.42
C GLU A 85 -23.59 23.07 7.69
N ALA A 86 -24.28 22.99 8.82
CA ALA A 86 -23.75 23.39 10.13
C ALA A 86 -22.53 22.56 10.52
N ILE A 87 -22.57 21.23 10.33
CA ILE A 87 -21.44 20.33 10.60
C ILE A 87 -20.22 20.71 9.77
N LEU A 88 -20.40 21.01 8.48
CA LEU A 88 -19.30 21.42 7.59
C LEU A 88 -18.68 22.77 8.02
N ARG A 89 -19.50 23.71 8.52
CA ARG A 89 -19.05 25.05 8.92
C ARG A 89 -18.41 25.09 10.31
N GLU A 90 -18.96 24.35 11.26
CA GLU A 90 -18.61 24.47 12.68
C GLU A 90 -17.60 23.41 13.14
N VAL A 91 -17.54 22.23 12.49
CA VAL A 91 -16.64 21.15 12.89
C VAL A 91 -15.33 21.23 12.12
N SER A 92 -14.31 21.79 12.76
CA SER A 92 -12.95 21.83 12.22
C SER A 92 -12.36 20.42 12.06
N GLY A 93 -12.09 20.01 10.81
CA GLY A 93 -11.54 18.71 10.46
C GLY A 93 -12.46 17.86 9.57
N VAL A 94 -13.70 18.28 9.35
CA VAL A 94 -14.61 17.68 8.38
C VAL A 94 -14.36 18.30 7.01
N ALA A 95 -13.91 17.49 6.05
CA ALA A 95 -13.64 17.95 4.68
C ALA A 95 -14.89 17.92 3.79
N GLU A 96 -15.79 16.96 4.02
CA GLU A 96 -16.98 16.75 3.21
C GLU A 96 -18.06 16.06 4.05
N VAL A 97 -19.32 16.39 3.78
CA VAL A 97 -20.49 15.77 4.40
C VAL A 97 -21.41 15.25 3.30
N ALA A 98 -21.77 13.97 3.36
CA ALA A 98 -22.69 13.34 2.42
C ALA A 98 -23.99 12.96 3.15
N PRO A 99 -25.09 13.70 2.96
CA PRO A 99 -26.38 13.32 3.52
C PRO A 99 -26.89 12.04 2.85
N GLN A 100 -27.33 11.07 3.66
CA GLN A 100 -27.92 9.81 3.21
C GLN A 100 -29.38 9.76 3.65
N SER A 101 -30.28 9.59 2.68
CA SER A 101 -31.74 9.45 2.88
C SER A 101 -32.14 8.12 3.49
#